data_AF-A0A2R7R6T7-F1
#
_entry.id   AF-A0A2R7R6T7-F1
#
_cell.length_a   1.000
_cell.length_b   1.000
_cell.length_c   1.000
_cell.angle_alpha   90.00
_cell.angle_beta   90.00
_cell.angle_gamma   90.00
#
_symmetry.space_group_name_H-M   'P 1'
#
loop_
_entity.id
_entity.type
_entity.pdbx_description
1 polymer ?
#
loop_
_entity_poly.entity_id
_entity_poly.type
_entity_poly.pdbx_seq_one_letter_code
_entity_poly.pdbx_strand_id
1 'polypeptide(L)'
;MRRRADSRTTEGQTRREVRYLLQARNRPATWTKRWTSPLRRGTITHVRTNPAQEQHLRDLAVLRRVRDRIDREYAQPLDVEALARGVNMSGGHLSRQFRLAYGEPPYGYLMTRRIERAMALLRRGDLSVTDVCFAVGCSSLGTFSTRFSELVGMSPGSYRCVAGGHAAGMPTCVVKQVTRPIRNREARAQSRA
;
A
#
# COMPACT_ATOMS: atom_id res chain seq x y z
N MET A 1 -23.98 -27.05 36.22
CA MET A 1 -24.58 -26.45 35.00
C MET A 1 -23.48 -25.76 34.19
N ARG A 2 -22.92 -26.42 33.16
CA ARG A 2 -21.91 -25.86 32.26
C ARG A 2 -22.62 -25.32 31.01
N ARG A 3 -22.58 -24.01 30.78
CA ARG A 3 -23.09 -23.41 29.54
C ARG A 3 -22.15 -23.79 28.40
N ARG A 4 -22.65 -24.57 27.45
CA ARG A 4 -22.02 -24.81 26.15
C ARG A 4 -22.03 -23.48 25.39
N ALA A 5 -20.86 -22.87 25.21
CA ALA A 5 -20.69 -21.75 24.31
C ALA A 5 -20.66 -22.28 22.86
N ASP A 6 -21.45 -21.63 22.03
CA ASP A 6 -21.82 -21.98 20.68
C ASP A 6 -20.63 -21.86 19.71
N SER A 7 -20.03 -23.00 19.36
CA SER A 7 -18.85 -23.10 18.49
C SER A 7 -19.17 -23.12 16.99
N ARG A 8 -20.43 -22.94 16.59
CA ARG A 8 -20.85 -23.04 15.17
C ARG A 8 -21.04 -21.71 14.45
N THR A 9 -20.96 -20.58 15.16
CA THR A 9 -21.24 -19.25 14.57
C THR A 9 -19.97 -18.48 14.19
N THR A 10 -18.80 -18.84 14.75
CA THR A 10 -17.51 -18.17 14.47
C THR A 10 -16.80 -18.67 13.22
N GLU A 11 -17.06 -19.91 12.78
CA GLU A 11 -16.42 -20.55 11.62
C GLU A 11 -17.07 -20.14 10.27
N GLY A 12 -18.36 -19.79 10.28
CA GLY A 12 -19.09 -19.32 9.10
C GLY A 12 -18.81 -17.85 8.76
N GLN A 13 -18.56 -17.03 9.77
CA GLN A 13 -18.30 -15.59 9.65
C GLN A 13 -16.88 -15.32 9.13
N THR A 14 -15.90 -16.07 9.64
CA THR A 14 -14.50 -16.03 9.17
C THR A 14 -14.33 -16.50 7.72
N ARG A 15 -15.13 -17.46 7.23
CA ARG A 15 -15.02 -17.96 5.84
C ARG A 15 -15.50 -16.98 4.76
N ARG A 16 -16.45 -16.09 5.07
CA ARG A 16 -16.89 -15.01 4.15
C ARG A 16 -15.94 -13.81 4.20
N GLU A 17 -15.38 -13.51 5.36
CA GLU A 17 -14.46 -12.39 5.59
C GLU A 17 -13.07 -12.65 4.99
N VAL A 18 -12.56 -13.88 5.13
CA VAL A 18 -11.32 -14.33 4.47
C VAL A 18 -11.47 -14.36 2.93
N ARG A 19 -12.68 -14.65 2.42
CA ARG A 19 -13.00 -14.57 0.99
C ARG A 19 -12.96 -13.12 0.47
N TYR A 20 -13.41 -12.15 1.26
CA TYR A 20 -13.30 -10.72 0.96
C TYR A 20 -11.83 -10.24 0.99
N LEU A 21 -11.04 -10.73 1.95
CA LEU A 21 -9.62 -10.39 2.12
C LEU A 21 -8.69 -11.02 1.06
N LEU A 22 -9.11 -12.10 0.40
CA LEU A 22 -8.40 -12.71 -0.75
C LEU A 22 -8.89 -12.18 -2.11
N GLN A 23 -10.19 -11.84 -2.25
CA GLN A 23 -10.74 -11.27 -3.49
C GLN A 23 -10.30 -9.81 -3.73
N ALA A 24 -9.96 -9.06 -2.68
CA ALA A 24 -9.24 -7.80 -2.77
C ALA A 24 -7.72 -8.08 -2.90
N ARG A 25 -7.22 -8.41 -4.10
CA ARG A 25 -5.77 -8.44 -4.39
C ARG A 25 -5.14 -7.05 -4.17
N ASN A 26 -4.80 -6.76 -2.91
CA ASN A 26 -3.89 -5.72 -2.43
C ASN A 26 -4.22 -4.26 -2.78
N ARG A 27 -5.45 -3.79 -2.51
CA ARG A 27 -5.78 -2.35 -2.40
C ARG A 27 -6.91 -2.11 -1.38
N PRO A 28 -6.69 -1.37 -0.28
CA PRO A 28 -7.79 -0.87 0.55
C PRO A 28 -8.55 0.26 -0.16
N ALA A 29 -9.85 0.39 0.11
CA ALA A 29 -10.77 1.30 -0.60
C ALA A 29 -10.44 2.81 -0.51
N THR A 30 -9.48 3.22 0.33
CA THR A 30 -8.93 4.58 0.36
C THR A 30 -7.91 4.84 -0.76
N TRP A 31 -7.45 3.79 -1.45
CA TRP A 31 -6.48 3.87 -2.56
C TRP A 31 -7.13 4.13 -3.92
N THR A 32 -8.41 3.78 -4.11
CA THR A 32 -9.11 3.87 -5.41
C THR A 32 -9.50 5.29 -5.82
N LYS A 33 -9.55 6.26 -4.89
CA LYS A 33 -9.73 7.68 -5.26
C LYS A 33 -8.44 8.40 -5.66
N ARG A 34 -7.25 7.79 -5.48
CA ARG A 34 -5.97 8.51 -5.47
C ARG A 34 -5.15 8.44 -6.78
N TRP A 35 -5.51 7.61 -7.76
CA TRP A 35 -4.72 7.43 -9.00
C TRP A 35 -5.53 7.33 -10.30
N THR A 36 -6.85 7.45 -10.26
CA THR A 36 -7.68 7.58 -11.47
C THR A 36 -8.12 9.02 -11.64
N SER A 37 -7.17 9.92 -11.84
CA SER A 37 -7.46 11.09 -12.68
C SER A 37 -7.23 10.61 -14.10
N PRO A 38 -8.26 10.49 -14.96
CA PRO A 38 -7.98 10.39 -16.38
C PRO A 38 -7.17 11.64 -16.74
N LEU A 39 -5.93 11.46 -17.18
CA LEU A 39 -5.18 12.52 -17.83
C LEU A 39 -6.04 12.93 -19.02
N ARG A 40 -6.87 13.96 -18.83
CA ARG A 40 -7.63 14.58 -19.92
C ARG A 40 -6.58 15.01 -20.92
N ARG A 41 -6.61 14.37 -22.09
CA ARG A 41 -5.78 14.72 -23.24
C ARG A 41 -6.36 16.02 -23.81
N GLY A 42 -6.10 17.13 -23.11
CA GLY A 42 -6.43 18.47 -23.57
C GLY A 42 -5.33 18.95 -24.53
N THR A 43 -5.75 19.52 -25.64
CA THR A 43 -4.90 20.29 -26.58
C THR A 43 -4.07 21.31 -25.81
N ILE A 44 -2.76 21.34 -26.05
CA ILE A 44 -1.83 22.30 -25.46
C ILE A 44 -2.13 23.68 -26.05
N THR A 45 -2.96 24.46 -25.37
CA THR A 45 -3.09 25.91 -25.63
C THR A 45 -1.90 26.62 -24.98
N HIS A 46 -1.24 27.52 -25.71
CA HIS A 46 -0.10 28.30 -25.24
C HIS A 46 -0.37 28.91 -23.85
N VAL A 47 0.34 28.43 -22.83
CA VAL A 47 0.29 28.95 -21.47
C VAL A 47 1.24 30.14 -21.40
N ARG A 48 0.72 31.37 -21.32
CA ARG A 48 1.50 32.49 -20.76
C ARG A 48 1.74 32.14 -19.29
N THR A 49 2.93 31.66 -18.94
CA THR A 49 3.24 31.27 -17.57
C THR A 49 3.26 32.50 -16.68
N ASN A 50 2.25 32.62 -15.81
CA ASN A 50 2.24 33.58 -14.71
C ASN A 50 3.38 33.20 -13.74
N PRO A 51 4.20 34.15 -13.24
CA PRO A 51 5.28 33.85 -12.27
C PRO A 51 4.80 33.05 -11.05
N ALA A 52 3.56 33.23 -10.60
CA ALA A 52 2.98 32.45 -9.51
C ALA A 52 2.76 30.97 -9.89
N GLN A 53 2.38 30.68 -11.13
CA GLN A 53 2.22 29.31 -11.64
C GLN A 53 3.58 28.63 -11.81
N GLU A 54 4.59 29.37 -12.27
CA GLU A 54 5.94 28.85 -12.41
C GLU A 54 6.53 28.46 -11.05
N GLN A 55 6.34 29.29 -10.02
CA GLN A 55 6.76 28.96 -8.66
C GLN A 55 6.07 27.70 -8.14
N HIS A 56 4.74 27.59 -8.34
CA HIS A 56 4.00 26.40 -7.91
C HIS A 56 4.51 25.11 -8.59
N LEU A 57 4.84 25.16 -9.89
CA LEU A 57 5.41 24.03 -10.61
C LEU A 57 6.80 23.65 -10.08
N ARG A 58 7.63 24.63 -9.73
CA ARG A 58 8.94 24.39 -9.10
C ARG A 58 8.78 23.70 -7.74
N ASP A 59 7.83 24.17 -6.92
CA ASP A 59 7.55 23.57 -5.61
C ASP A 59 7.09 22.11 -5.76
N LEU A 60 6.18 21.82 -6.70
CA LEU A 60 5.76 20.44 -6.99
C LEU A 60 6.91 19.56 -7.47
N ALA A 61 7.81 20.09 -8.30
CA ALA A 61 9.00 19.35 -8.75
C ALA A 61 9.98 19.05 -7.60
N VAL A 62 10.08 19.94 -6.60
CA VAL A 62 10.85 19.71 -5.37
C VAL A 62 10.19 18.62 -4.52
N LEU A 63 8.89 18.70 -4.26
CA LEU A 63 8.15 17.71 -3.48
C LEU A 63 8.17 16.32 -4.14
N ARG A 64 8.12 16.27 -5.47
CA ARG A 64 8.27 15.02 -6.24
C ARG A 64 9.63 14.37 -6.00
N ARG A 65 10.72 15.16 -5.98
CA ARG A 65 12.06 14.65 -5.66
C ARG A 65 12.13 14.04 -4.26
N VAL A 66 11.46 14.66 -3.28
CA VAL A 66 11.35 14.10 -1.91
C VAL A 66 10.64 12.75 -1.93
N ARG A 67 9.49 12.67 -2.60
CA ARG A 67 8.73 11.41 -2.72
C ARG A 67 9.54 10.32 -3.41
N ASP A 68 10.17 10.65 -4.53
CA ASP A 68 10.95 9.69 -5.32
C ASP A 68 12.19 9.20 -4.53
N ARG A 69 12.76 10.05 -3.64
CA ARG A 69 13.80 9.64 -2.69
C ARG A 69 13.26 8.69 -1.62
N ILE A 70 12.11 8.98 -1.02
CA ILE A 70 11.46 8.08 -0.05
C ILE A 70 11.21 6.70 -0.69
N ASP A 71 10.69 6.67 -1.91
CA ASP A 71 10.38 5.44 -2.63
C ASP A 71 11.62 4.58 -2.91
N ARG A 72 12.77 5.22 -3.15
CA ARG A 72 14.05 4.53 -3.41
C ARG A 72 14.73 4.07 -2.12
N GLU A 73 14.67 4.89 -1.08
CA GLU A 73 15.47 4.76 0.15
C GLU A 73 14.64 4.33 1.37
N TYR A 74 13.41 3.83 1.19
CA TYR A 74 12.49 3.55 2.30
C TYR A 74 13.08 2.67 3.41
N ALA A 75 13.98 1.73 3.07
CA ALA A 75 14.58 0.80 4.02
C ALA A 75 15.73 1.42 4.84
N GLN A 76 16.26 2.57 4.42
CA GLN A 76 17.30 3.27 5.15
C GLN A 76 16.71 3.99 6.38
N PRO A 77 17.52 4.31 7.40
CA PRO A 77 17.12 5.18 8.51
C PRO A 77 16.88 6.61 7.98
N LEU A 78 15.73 6.79 7.34
CA LEU A 78 15.35 8.02 6.67
C LEU A 78 14.62 8.92 7.68
N ASP A 79 15.28 10.02 8.03
CA ASP A 79 14.69 11.06 8.88
C ASP A 79 14.08 12.17 8.01
N VAL A 80 12.95 12.73 8.47
CA VAL A 80 12.26 13.84 7.79
C VAL A 80 13.17 15.06 7.68
N GLU A 81 14.04 15.30 8.67
CA GLU A 81 15.02 16.39 8.60
C GLU A 81 16.09 16.16 7.52
N ALA A 82 16.48 14.90 7.27
CA ALA A 82 17.40 14.57 6.19
C ALA A 82 16.76 14.76 4.80
N LEU A 83 15.45 14.55 4.69
CA LEU A 83 14.68 14.87 3.49
C LEU A 83 14.56 16.38 3.27
N ALA A 84 14.26 17.12 4.33
CA ALA A 84 14.09 18.57 4.30
C ALA A 84 15.38 19.30 3.93
N ARG A 85 16.52 18.88 4.51
CA ARG A 85 17.85 19.39 4.13
C ARG A 85 18.17 19.13 2.66
N GLY A 86 17.76 17.97 2.11
CA GLY A 86 17.98 17.64 0.70
C GLY A 86 17.24 18.55 -0.29
N VAL A 87 16.29 19.37 0.18
CA VAL A 87 15.52 20.32 -0.63
C VAL A 87 15.52 21.74 -0.08
N ASN A 88 16.45 22.07 0.82
CA ASN A 88 16.57 23.40 1.43
C ASN A 88 15.27 23.91 2.10
N MET A 89 14.53 23.01 2.76
CA MET A 89 13.35 23.35 3.55
C MET A 89 13.57 23.02 5.03
N SER A 90 12.85 23.68 5.92
CA SER A 90 12.68 23.18 7.29
C SER A 90 11.76 21.96 7.30
N GLY A 91 11.92 21.05 8.27
CA GLY A 91 11.06 19.86 8.39
C GLY A 91 9.57 20.19 8.50
N GLY A 92 9.22 21.27 9.22
CA GLY A 92 7.85 21.77 9.32
C GLY A 92 7.29 22.27 7.99
N HIS A 93 8.07 23.06 7.24
CA HIS A 93 7.64 23.56 5.93
C HIS A 93 7.46 22.41 4.94
N LEU A 94 8.44 21.50 4.87
CA LEU A 94 8.34 20.29 4.04
C LEU A 94 7.09 19.48 4.40
N SER A 95 6.84 19.24 5.68
CA SER A 95 5.69 18.45 6.13
C SER A 95 4.36 19.05 5.68
N ARG A 96 4.22 20.38 5.76
CA ARG A 96 3.02 21.09 5.31
C ARG A 96 2.85 21.00 3.80
N GLN A 97 3.88 21.34 3.02
CA GLN A 97 3.82 21.35 1.56
C GLN A 97 3.60 19.94 0.99
N PHE A 98 4.29 18.95 1.55
CA PHE A 98 4.14 17.56 1.14
C PHE A 98 2.73 17.04 1.43
N ARG A 99 2.13 17.40 2.58
CA ARG A 99 0.73 17.08 2.88
C ARG A 99 -0.25 17.75 1.92
N LEU A 100 -0.02 19.01 1.56
CA LEU A 100 -0.87 19.70 0.57
C LEU A 100 -0.80 19.03 -0.80
N ALA A 101 0.38 18.57 -1.22
CA ALA A 101 0.57 17.91 -2.52
C ALA A 101 0.13 16.44 -2.57
N TYR A 102 0.31 15.68 -1.48
CA TYR A 102 0.14 14.21 -1.48
C TYR A 102 -0.87 13.67 -0.46
N GLY A 103 -1.48 14.55 0.35
CA GLY A 103 -2.54 14.20 1.31
C GLY A 103 -2.05 13.71 2.67
N GLU A 104 -0.75 13.46 2.85
CA GLU A 104 -0.16 12.99 4.11
C GLU A 104 1.25 13.59 4.31
N PRO A 105 1.77 13.70 5.55
CA PRO A 105 3.13 14.18 5.76
C PRO A 105 4.19 13.12 5.36
N PRO A 106 5.47 13.52 5.14
CA PRO A 106 6.52 12.63 4.64
C PRO A 106 6.72 11.36 5.48
N TYR A 107 6.68 11.47 6.81
CA TYR A 107 6.81 10.31 7.70
C TYR A 107 5.67 9.30 7.53
N GLY A 108 4.43 9.78 7.38
CA GLY A 108 3.26 8.92 7.12
C GLY A 108 3.40 8.18 5.80
N TYR A 109 3.82 8.90 4.76
CA TYR A 109 4.10 8.32 3.45
C TYR A 109 5.19 7.24 3.50
N LEU A 110 6.31 7.53 4.18
CA LEU A 110 7.40 6.56 4.39
C LEU A 110 6.89 5.30 5.11
N MET A 111 6.11 5.45 6.19
CA MET A 111 5.57 4.29 6.90
C MET A 111 4.64 3.47 6.00
N THR A 112 3.79 4.12 5.22
CA THR A 112 2.93 3.43 4.24
C THR A 112 3.77 2.58 3.27
N ARG A 113 4.84 3.14 2.70
CA ARG A 113 5.74 2.38 1.80
C ARG A 113 6.44 1.22 2.49
N ARG A 114 6.86 1.39 3.75
CA ARG A 114 7.47 0.30 4.54
C ARG A 114 6.48 -0.83 4.82
N ILE A 115 5.24 -0.50 5.20
CA ILE A 115 4.19 -1.49 5.45
C ILE A 115 3.83 -2.25 4.16
N GLU A 116 3.75 -1.56 3.02
CA GLU A 116 3.56 -2.20 1.71
C GLU A 116 4.64 -3.25 1.43
N ARG A 117 5.90 -2.92 1.70
CA ARG A 117 7.00 -3.86 1.53
C ARG A 117 6.95 -5.00 2.55
N ALA A 118 6.60 -4.69 3.80
CA ALA A 118 6.48 -5.68 4.86
C ALA A 118 5.41 -6.73 4.54
N MET A 119 4.25 -6.31 4.02
CA MET A 119 3.22 -7.25 3.56
C MET A 119 3.75 -8.21 2.50
N ALA A 120 4.54 -7.73 1.54
CA ALA A 120 5.15 -8.59 0.53
C ALA A 120 6.11 -9.62 1.12
N LEU A 121 6.93 -9.23 2.11
CA LEU A 121 7.85 -10.14 2.80
C LEU A 121 7.11 -11.16 3.67
N LEU A 122 6.09 -10.74 4.42
CA LEU A 122 5.29 -11.63 5.27
C LEU A 122 4.50 -12.65 4.45
N ARG A 123 4.03 -12.28 3.25
CA ARG A 123 3.39 -13.23 2.32
C ARG A 123 4.35 -14.29 1.79
N ARG A 124 5.64 -13.98 1.69
CA ARG A 124 6.66 -14.93 1.23
C ARG A 124 6.93 -16.00 2.30
N GLY A 125 6.87 -15.62 3.58
CA GLY A 125 6.93 -16.55 4.71
C GLY A 125 8.33 -16.83 5.26
N ASP A 126 9.39 -16.44 4.53
CA ASP A 126 10.79 -16.77 4.85
C ASP A 126 11.37 -16.03 6.06
N LEU A 127 10.74 -14.92 6.47
CA LEU A 127 11.22 -14.05 7.55
C LEU A 127 10.25 -14.03 8.72
N SER A 128 10.78 -13.89 9.94
CA SER A 128 9.97 -13.60 11.12
C SER A 128 9.40 -12.18 11.04
N VAL A 129 8.38 -11.88 11.85
CA VAL A 129 7.81 -10.52 11.93
C VAL A 129 8.88 -9.50 12.35
N THR A 130 9.74 -9.89 13.28
CA THR A 130 10.86 -9.07 13.77
C THR A 130 11.87 -8.79 12.66
N ASP A 131 12.27 -9.81 11.90
CA ASP A 131 13.21 -9.63 10.79
C ASP A 131 12.61 -8.74 9.70
N VAL A 132 11.31 -8.91 9.40
CA VAL A 132 10.61 -8.05 8.44
C VAL A 132 10.61 -6.59 8.91
N CYS A 133 10.35 -6.32 10.19
CA CYS A 133 10.36 -4.97 10.76
C CYS A 133 11.69 -4.26 10.47
N PHE A 134 12.81 -4.91 10.76
CA PHE A 134 14.13 -4.33 10.54
C PHE A 134 14.52 -4.30 9.05
N ALA A 135 14.13 -5.32 8.26
CA ALA A 135 14.39 -5.36 6.82
C ALA A 135 13.70 -4.23 6.05
N VAL A 136 12.56 -3.73 6.52
CA VAL A 136 11.89 -2.55 5.93
C VAL A 136 12.37 -1.23 6.52
N GLY A 137 13.36 -1.23 7.42
CA GLY A 137 13.99 -0.04 7.99
C GLY A 137 13.30 0.54 9.22
N CYS A 138 12.33 -0.16 9.83
CA CYS A 138 11.73 0.28 11.09
C CYS A 138 12.70 0.02 12.25
N SER A 139 12.84 1.00 13.15
CA SER A 139 13.72 0.92 14.31
C SER A 139 13.07 0.27 15.55
N SER A 140 11.75 0.15 15.56
CA SER A 140 10.98 -0.39 16.69
C SER A 140 9.87 -1.31 16.22
N LEU A 141 9.84 -2.52 16.78
CA LEU A 141 8.79 -3.51 16.53
C LEU A 141 7.42 -3.03 17.00
N GLY A 142 7.36 -2.25 18.09
CA GLY A 142 6.11 -1.69 18.61
C GLY A 142 5.49 -0.70 17.64
N THR A 143 6.27 0.31 17.20
CA THR A 143 5.82 1.30 16.21
C THR A 143 5.41 0.65 14.91
N PHE A 144 6.19 -0.32 14.43
CA PHE A 144 5.87 -1.10 13.25
C PHE A 144 4.55 -1.84 13.39
N SER A 145 4.35 -2.59 14.50
CA SER A 145 3.16 -3.41 14.70
C SER A 145 1.88 -2.57 14.79
N THR A 146 1.95 -1.42 15.48
CA THR A 146 0.84 -0.47 15.55
C THR A 146 0.50 0.08 14.17
N ARG A 147 1.49 0.63 13.45
CA ARG A 147 1.27 1.19 12.10
C ARG A 147 0.80 0.15 11.09
N PHE A 148 1.34 -1.06 11.17
CA PHE A 148 0.89 -2.17 10.33
C PHE A 148 -0.59 -2.47 10.59
N SER A 149 -0.98 -2.59 11.86
CA SER A 149 -2.37 -2.92 12.22
C SER A 149 -3.34 -1.81 11.83
N GLU A 150 -2.96 -0.54 12.01
CA GLU A 150 -3.74 0.62 11.57
C GLU A 150 -3.99 0.62 10.05
N LEU A 151 -2.95 0.31 9.26
CA LEU A 151 -3.02 0.38 7.80
C LEU A 151 -3.62 -0.88 7.15
N VAL A 152 -3.40 -2.05 7.75
CA VAL A 152 -3.77 -3.36 7.18
C VAL A 152 -5.05 -3.92 7.83
N GLY A 153 -5.40 -3.46 9.02
CA GLY A 153 -6.59 -3.92 9.78
C GLY A 153 -6.37 -5.17 10.62
N MET A 154 -5.14 -5.72 10.65
CA MET A 154 -4.76 -6.86 11.48
C MET A 154 -3.26 -6.84 11.83
N SER A 155 -2.87 -7.59 12.86
CA SER A 155 -1.46 -7.65 13.27
C SER A 155 -0.57 -8.31 12.22
N PRO A 156 0.74 -7.99 12.18
CA PRO A 156 1.69 -8.62 11.26
C PRO A 156 1.76 -10.14 11.40
N GLY A 157 1.64 -10.66 12.63
CA GLY A 157 1.66 -12.10 12.92
C GLY A 157 0.44 -12.81 12.35
N SER A 158 -0.76 -12.28 12.60
CA SER A 158 -2.00 -12.80 12.01
C SER A 158 -1.96 -12.73 10.49
N TYR A 159 -1.47 -11.63 9.93
CA TYR A 159 -1.30 -11.46 8.49
C TYR A 159 -0.38 -12.54 7.89
N ARG A 160 0.76 -12.84 8.53
CA ARG A 160 1.69 -13.90 8.11
C ARG A 160 1.04 -15.28 8.14
N CYS A 161 0.29 -15.61 9.19
CA CYS A 161 -0.39 -16.90 9.30
C CYS A 161 -1.43 -17.09 8.19
N VAL A 162 -2.25 -16.07 7.93
CA VAL A 162 -3.28 -16.11 6.87
C VAL A 162 -2.65 -16.21 5.49
N ALA A 163 -1.55 -15.47 5.26
CA ALA A 163 -0.84 -15.50 3.99
C ALA A 163 -0.11 -16.83 3.73
N GLY A 164 0.53 -17.40 4.75
CA GLY A 164 1.22 -18.69 4.67
C GLY A 164 0.27 -19.88 4.52
N GLY A 165 -0.94 -19.78 5.09
CA GLY A 165 -1.96 -20.84 5.06
C GLY A 165 -2.50 -21.18 3.66
N HIS A 166 -2.30 -20.32 2.66
CA HIS A 166 -2.72 -20.59 1.27
C HIS A 166 -1.62 -21.18 0.38
N ALA A 167 -0.35 -21.09 0.79
CA ALA A 167 0.78 -21.56 0.00
C ALA A 167 1.40 -22.87 0.55
N ALA A 168 1.29 -23.13 1.84
CA ALA A 168 2.05 -24.19 2.50
C ALA A 168 1.46 -25.61 2.40
N GLY A 169 0.29 -25.81 1.78
CA GLY A 169 -0.38 -27.13 1.75
C GLY A 169 -1.07 -27.52 0.44
N MET A 170 -1.00 -26.70 -0.61
CA MET A 170 -1.67 -26.97 -1.88
C MET A 170 -0.66 -27.37 -2.96
N PRO A 171 -0.78 -28.57 -3.56
CA PRO A 171 0.04 -28.94 -4.71
C PRO A 171 -0.05 -27.87 -5.80
N THR A 172 1.08 -27.53 -6.41
CA THR A 172 1.19 -26.46 -7.44
C THR A 172 0.26 -26.67 -8.64
N CYS A 173 -0.18 -27.92 -8.90
CA CYS A 173 -1.20 -28.24 -9.90
C CYS A 173 -2.59 -27.69 -9.54
N VAL A 174 -2.97 -27.69 -8.27
CA VAL A 174 -4.26 -27.18 -7.77
C VAL A 174 -4.28 -25.65 -7.82
N VAL A 175 -3.16 -25.00 -7.43
CA VAL A 175 -3.02 -23.54 -7.55
C VAL A 175 -3.15 -23.10 -9.01
N LYS A 176 -2.49 -23.81 -9.95
CA LYS A 176 -2.64 -23.55 -11.40
C LYS A 176 -4.06 -23.79 -11.93
N GLN A 177 -4.82 -24.74 -11.38
CA GLN A 177 -6.22 -24.98 -11.79
C GLN A 177 -7.16 -23.87 -11.30
N VAL A 178 -7.00 -23.39 -10.08
CA VAL A 178 -7.92 -22.41 -9.46
C VAL A 178 -7.59 -20.96 -9.86
N THR A 179 -6.32 -20.67 -10.18
CA THR A 179 -5.89 -19.32 -10.63
C THR A 179 -5.92 -19.15 -12.14
N ARG A 180 -6.28 -20.18 -12.91
CA ARG A 180 -6.46 -20.09 -14.36
C ARG A 180 -7.56 -19.05 -14.65
N PRO A 181 -7.24 -17.94 -15.34
CA PRO A 181 -8.25 -16.95 -15.68
C PRO A 181 -9.32 -17.63 -16.52
N ILE A 182 -10.59 -17.56 -16.07
CA ILE A 182 -11.73 -17.95 -16.89
C ILE A 182 -11.64 -17.07 -18.14
N ARG A 183 -11.26 -17.67 -19.28
CA ARG A 183 -11.41 -17.00 -20.57
C ARG A 183 -12.91 -16.83 -20.75
N ASN A 184 -13.39 -15.63 -20.45
CA ASN A 184 -14.74 -15.23 -20.78
C ASN A 184 -14.91 -15.40 -22.29
N ARG A 185 -15.58 -16.47 -22.70
CA ARG A 185 -15.91 -16.74 -24.10
C ARG A 185 -16.95 -15.76 -24.64
N GLU A 186 -17.47 -14.86 -23.80
CA GLU A 186 -18.57 -13.95 -24.14
C GLU A 186 -18.11 -12.53 -24.49
N ALA A 187 -16.81 -12.32 -24.73
CA ALA A 187 -16.30 -11.07 -25.34
C ALA A 187 -16.12 -11.19 -26.87
N ARG A 188 -17.08 -11.83 -27.57
CA ARG A 188 -17.33 -11.55 -28.99
C ARG A 188 -18.55 -10.65 -29.09
N ALA A 189 -18.30 -9.35 -29.07
CA ALA A 189 -19.23 -8.38 -29.62
C ALA A 189 -19.37 -8.63 -31.14
N GLN A 190 -20.62 -8.75 -31.56
CA GLN A 190 -21.24 -8.22 -32.79
C GLN A 190 -20.71 -8.65 -34.16
N SER A 191 -21.57 -9.31 -34.95
CA SER A 191 -21.69 -9.03 -36.39
C SER A 191 -23.09 -9.39 -36.91
N ARG A 192 -23.72 -8.42 -37.58
CA ARG A 192 -24.84 -8.50 -38.57
C ARG A 192 -26.26 -8.65 -37.97
N ALA A 193 -27.28 -7.91 -38.41
CA ALA A 193 -27.47 -7.05 -39.59
C ALA A 193 -28.32 -5.82 -39.22
#